data_AF-A0A845CC77-F1
#
_entry.id   AF-A0A845CC77-F1
#
_cell.length_a   1.000
_cell.length_b   1.000
_cell.length_c   1.000
_cell.angle_alpha   90.00
_cell.angle_beta   90.00
_cell.angle_gamma   90.00
#
_symmetry.space_group_name_H-M   'P 1'
#
loop_
_entity.id
_entity.type
_entity.pdbx_description
1 polymer ?
#
loop_
_entity_poly.entity_id
_entity_poly.type
_entity_poly.pdbx_seq_one_letter_code
_entity_poly.pdbx_strand_id
1 'polypeptide(L)'
;MRGLMGMALMVWLLASAWSMGSSAAAPETPAAIEQRRVSRLVSHLKRLEKPQDWLLVRKFFSSDANVQLNALSNCPLPENEWPWYLSSDHLKNYAFMVDFIPLNMDADKRLETLMVIQSDHAKDHYITFCLMDDDMNARKPLASYSDLSRGREITYQIADLTGDGSHELIVNVREESNDRYSDAVRVIKPAQKRRFELVWFAHLQEELRWPKAYLNDAGTRAVQRSEDLSAKVRFRFNGPGNPATLILKGVRKYEERVFNLESGKEKNEILVDRFPFEEFWRWDKKKLQFVRVFDSR
;
A
#
# COMPACT_ATOMS: atom_id res chain seq x y z
N MET A 1 74.16 -30.08 40.84
CA MET A 1 74.00 -30.44 39.41
C MET A 1 72.62 -29.96 38.96
N ARG A 2 72.58 -29.38 37.74
CA ARG A 2 71.47 -28.82 36.92
C ARG A 2 70.05 -29.42 37.19
N GLY A 3 68.92 -28.72 37.07
CA GLY A 3 68.53 -27.42 36.46
C GLY A 3 67.12 -26.98 36.93
N LEU A 4 66.75 -25.69 36.85
CA LEU A 4 65.88 -25.05 35.81
C LEU A 4 64.47 -25.68 35.74
N MET A 5 63.30 -25.04 35.85
CA MET A 5 62.72 -23.68 35.75
C MET A 5 61.37 -23.79 36.54
N GLY A 6 60.66 -22.79 37.07
CA GLY A 6 60.47 -21.40 36.69
C GLY A 6 58.95 -21.11 36.61
N MET A 7 58.52 -20.06 37.31
CA MET A 7 57.29 -19.24 37.14
C MET A 7 55.92 -19.70 37.69
N ALA A 8 55.60 -19.04 38.82
CA ALA A 8 54.36 -18.40 39.23
C ALA A 8 53.19 -18.29 38.22
N LEU A 9 51.96 -18.47 38.72
CA LEU A 9 50.90 -17.45 38.59
C LEU A 9 49.78 -17.67 39.63
N MET A 10 49.39 -16.58 40.27
CA MET A 10 48.33 -16.45 41.26
C MET A 10 47.13 -15.81 40.55
N VAL A 11 45.96 -16.46 40.48
CA VAL A 11 44.69 -15.75 40.22
C VAL A 11 43.57 -16.45 41.00
N TRP A 12 42.93 -15.66 41.84
CA TRP A 12 41.75 -15.96 42.64
C TRP A 12 40.55 -16.36 41.77
N LEU A 13 39.93 -17.47 42.13
CA LEU A 13 38.56 -17.86 41.80
C LEU A 13 37.61 -17.12 42.74
N LEU A 14 36.63 -16.37 42.20
CA LEU A 14 35.33 -16.08 42.82
C LEU A 14 34.47 -15.26 41.86
N ALA A 15 33.50 -15.90 41.21
CA ALA A 15 32.24 -15.30 40.76
C ALA A 15 31.33 -16.36 40.13
N SER A 16 30.59 -17.09 40.97
CA SER A 16 29.46 -17.91 40.54
C SER A 16 28.26 -17.68 41.46
N ALA A 17 27.67 -16.51 41.28
CA ALA A 17 26.26 -16.19 41.45
C ALA A 17 26.03 -15.16 40.34
N TRP A 18 25.05 -15.21 39.45
CA TRP A 18 23.62 -15.39 39.65
C TRP A 18 23.05 -16.06 38.39
N SER A 19 22.29 -17.14 38.57
CA SER A 19 21.36 -17.67 37.57
C SER A 19 19.96 -17.53 38.13
N MET A 20 19.18 -16.60 37.60
CA MET A 20 17.71 -16.67 37.42
C MET A 20 17.24 -15.29 36.95
N GLY A 21 17.23 -15.13 35.64
CA GLY A 21 16.62 -14.01 34.94
C GLY A 21 16.25 -14.51 33.56
N SER A 22 14.96 -14.49 33.26
CA SER A 22 14.39 -14.74 31.94
C SER A 22 15.31 -14.16 30.85
N SER A 23 15.92 -15.02 30.03
CA SER A 23 16.67 -14.58 28.86
C SER A 23 15.66 -14.09 27.82
N ALA A 24 15.15 -12.88 27.98
CA ALA A 24 14.82 -12.07 26.82
C ALA A 24 16.14 -12.00 26.02
N ALA A 25 16.17 -12.66 24.86
CA ALA A 25 17.34 -12.66 24.00
C ALA A 25 17.84 -11.22 23.85
N ALA A 26 19.14 -11.01 24.02
CA ALA A 26 19.73 -9.69 23.84
C ALA A 26 19.26 -9.15 22.47
N PRO A 27 18.82 -7.88 22.40
CA PRO A 27 18.34 -7.31 21.15
C PRO A 27 19.44 -7.47 20.09
N GLU A 28 19.07 -8.07 18.95
CA GLU A 28 20.02 -8.33 17.88
C GLU A 28 20.66 -7.04 17.40
N THR A 29 21.96 -7.09 17.11
CA THR A 29 22.66 -5.93 16.55
C THR A 29 22.16 -5.65 15.13
N PRO A 30 22.15 -4.38 14.68
CA PRO A 30 21.75 -4.02 13.31
C PRO A 30 22.50 -4.83 12.23
N ALA A 31 23.78 -5.11 12.43
CA ALA A 31 24.60 -5.90 11.51
C ALA A 31 24.18 -7.39 11.43
N ALA A 32 23.80 -7.99 12.56
CA ALA A 32 23.30 -9.37 12.59
C ALA A 32 21.90 -9.47 11.93
N ILE A 33 21.06 -8.45 12.14
CA ILE A 33 19.75 -8.34 11.46
C ILE A 33 19.96 -8.24 9.95
N GLU A 34 20.89 -7.40 9.49
CA GLU A 34 21.20 -7.22 8.08
C GLU A 34 21.77 -8.50 7.43
N GLN A 35 22.72 -9.18 8.08
CA GLN A 35 23.24 -10.46 7.55
C GLN A 35 22.14 -11.53 7.45
N ARG A 36 21.25 -11.61 8.44
CA ARG A 36 20.10 -12.52 8.38
C ARG A 36 19.15 -12.15 7.24
N ARG A 37 18.84 -10.86 7.06
CA ARG A 37 18.03 -10.35 5.94
C ARG A 37 18.62 -10.77 4.60
N VAL A 38 19.91 -10.50 4.40
CA VAL A 38 20.63 -10.85 3.17
C VAL A 38 20.62 -12.36 2.94
N SER A 39 20.90 -13.16 3.97
CA SER A 39 20.87 -14.62 3.85
C SER A 39 19.47 -15.16 3.49
N ARG A 40 18.41 -14.60 4.09
CA ARG A 40 17.02 -14.97 3.78
C ARG A 40 16.65 -14.55 2.37
N LEU A 41 17.00 -13.33 1.96
CA LEU A 41 16.79 -12.84 0.60
C LEU A 41 17.48 -13.73 -0.43
N VAL A 42 18.77 -14.04 -0.23
CA VAL A 42 19.52 -14.92 -1.15
C VAL A 42 18.90 -16.31 -1.20
N SER A 43 18.51 -16.88 -0.06
CA SER A 43 17.80 -18.17 -0.03
C SER A 43 16.46 -18.11 -0.77
N HIS A 44 15.74 -16.99 -0.66
CA HIS A 44 14.47 -16.77 -1.34
C HIS A 44 14.68 -16.65 -2.86
N LEU A 45 15.61 -15.81 -3.31
CA LEU A 45 15.95 -15.61 -4.72
C LEU A 45 16.44 -16.91 -5.37
N LYS A 46 17.25 -17.73 -4.67
CA LYS A 46 17.68 -19.06 -5.16
C LYS A 46 16.52 -20.03 -5.37
N ARG A 47 15.41 -19.87 -4.64
CA ARG A 47 14.17 -20.61 -4.88
C ARG A 47 13.37 -20.05 -6.05
N LEU A 48 13.78 -18.98 -6.71
CA LEU A 48 13.12 -18.47 -7.93
C LEU A 48 13.83 -18.93 -9.20
N GLU A 49 14.93 -19.68 -9.11
CA GLU A 49 15.77 -20.00 -10.27
C GLU A 49 15.33 -21.26 -11.05
N LYS A 50 14.46 -22.13 -10.51
CA LYS A 50 14.06 -23.36 -11.23
C LYS A 50 12.88 -23.09 -12.18
N PRO A 51 12.81 -23.75 -13.35
CA PRO A 51 11.70 -23.57 -14.30
C PRO A 51 10.28 -23.75 -13.71
N GLN A 52 10.17 -24.58 -12.67
CA GLN A 52 8.93 -24.81 -11.91
C GLN A 52 8.57 -23.70 -10.92
N ASP A 53 9.53 -22.88 -10.52
CA ASP A 53 9.31 -21.67 -9.71
C ASP A 53 8.66 -20.56 -10.55
N TRP A 54 8.98 -20.56 -11.84
CA TRP A 54 8.31 -19.75 -12.85
C TRP A 54 7.03 -20.39 -13.37
N LEU A 55 6.54 -21.52 -12.84
CA LEU A 55 5.37 -22.19 -13.42
C LEU A 55 4.14 -21.27 -13.40
N LEU A 56 3.95 -20.51 -12.31
CA LEU A 56 2.86 -19.53 -12.21
C LEU A 56 3.06 -18.37 -13.21
N VAL A 57 4.29 -17.86 -13.34
CA VAL A 57 4.67 -16.85 -14.34
C VAL A 57 4.41 -17.36 -15.75
N ARG A 58 4.95 -18.52 -16.11
CA ARG A 58 4.74 -19.18 -17.40
C ARG A 58 3.27 -19.43 -17.69
N LYS A 59 2.46 -19.69 -16.66
CA LYS A 59 1.02 -19.83 -16.84
C LYS A 59 0.35 -18.46 -17.10
N PHE A 60 0.75 -17.39 -16.43
CA PHE A 60 0.26 -16.03 -16.72
C PHE A 60 0.76 -15.47 -18.06
N PHE A 61 1.98 -15.81 -18.47
CA PHE A 61 2.56 -15.45 -19.77
C PHE A 61 2.34 -16.53 -20.85
N SER A 62 1.48 -17.53 -20.57
CA SER A 62 1.14 -18.57 -21.52
C SER A 62 0.37 -17.97 -22.69
N SER A 63 0.69 -18.38 -23.91
CA SER A 63 -0.14 -18.04 -25.09
C SER A 63 -1.49 -18.79 -25.09
N ASP A 64 -1.65 -19.79 -24.23
CA ASP A 64 -2.90 -20.53 -24.03
C ASP A 64 -3.74 -19.86 -22.92
N ALA A 65 -4.90 -19.32 -23.33
CA ALA A 65 -5.85 -18.65 -22.47
C ALA A 65 -6.36 -19.53 -21.33
N ASN A 66 -6.64 -20.82 -21.57
CA ASN A 66 -7.16 -21.69 -20.52
C ASN A 66 -6.14 -21.91 -19.39
N VAL A 67 -4.86 -21.82 -19.71
CA VAL A 67 -3.75 -21.94 -18.75
C VAL A 67 -3.62 -20.66 -17.91
N GLN A 68 -3.76 -19.48 -18.52
CA GLN A 68 -3.79 -18.20 -17.81
C GLN A 68 -4.99 -18.14 -16.85
N LEU A 69 -6.17 -18.54 -17.33
CA LEU A 69 -7.40 -18.54 -16.54
C LEU A 69 -7.36 -19.55 -15.40
N ASN A 70 -6.81 -20.74 -15.63
CA ASN A 70 -6.56 -21.70 -14.55
C ASN A 70 -5.54 -21.19 -13.53
N ALA A 71 -4.58 -20.34 -13.91
CA ALA A 71 -3.65 -19.75 -12.96
C ALA A 71 -4.31 -18.65 -12.13
N LEU A 72 -5.11 -17.79 -12.76
CA LEU A 72 -5.85 -16.73 -12.08
C LEU A 72 -6.97 -17.30 -11.21
N SER A 73 -7.66 -18.37 -11.62
CA SER A 73 -8.71 -19.04 -10.84
C SER A 73 -8.22 -19.73 -9.57
N ASN A 74 -6.90 -19.88 -9.42
CA ASN A 74 -6.30 -20.31 -8.15
C ASN A 74 -6.19 -19.15 -7.14
N CYS A 75 -6.42 -17.89 -7.55
CA CYS A 75 -6.68 -16.81 -6.62
C CYS A 75 -7.95 -17.13 -5.83
N PRO A 76 -8.02 -16.74 -4.54
CA PRO A 76 -9.02 -17.29 -3.61
C PRO A 76 -10.49 -16.93 -3.92
N LEU A 77 -10.75 -16.07 -4.91
CA LEU A 77 -12.09 -15.68 -5.33
C LEU A 77 -12.43 -16.33 -6.69
N PRO A 78 -13.65 -16.84 -6.89
CA PRO A 78 -14.10 -17.30 -8.21
C PRO A 78 -14.25 -16.11 -9.18
N GLU A 79 -14.10 -16.34 -10.49
CA GLU A 79 -14.06 -15.26 -11.52
C GLU A 79 -15.30 -14.35 -11.53
N ASN A 80 -16.47 -14.89 -11.16
CA ASN A 80 -17.71 -14.12 -11.03
C ASN A 80 -17.70 -13.11 -9.86
N GLU A 81 -16.78 -13.28 -8.90
CA GLU A 81 -16.55 -12.35 -7.80
C GLU A 81 -15.39 -11.39 -8.10
N TRP A 82 -14.70 -11.57 -9.24
CA TRP A 82 -13.67 -10.64 -9.63
C TRP A 82 -14.29 -9.34 -10.09
N PRO A 83 -13.63 -8.20 -9.85
CA PRO A 83 -13.95 -6.99 -10.57
C PRO A 83 -14.02 -7.30 -12.08
N TRP A 84 -15.07 -6.81 -12.75
CA TRP A 84 -15.36 -7.13 -14.16
C TRP A 84 -14.17 -6.94 -15.11
N TYR A 85 -13.24 -6.05 -14.77
CA TYR A 85 -12.03 -5.75 -15.54
C TYR A 85 -10.89 -6.77 -15.36
N LEU A 86 -10.96 -7.65 -14.36
CA LEU A 86 -10.09 -8.82 -14.25
C LEU A 86 -10.69 -10.04 -14.94
N SER A 87 -11.88 -9.93 -15.54
CA SER A 87 -12.45 -11.02 -16.33
C SER A 87 -11.48 -11.49 -17.39
N SER A 88 -11.50 -12.79 -17.65
CA SER A 88 -10.72 -13.48 -18.66
C SER A 88 -10.66 -12.77 -20.02
N ASP A 89 -11.77 -12.16 -20.44
CA ASP A 89 -11.87 -11.46 -21.72
C ASP A 89 -11.18 -10.09 -21.72
N HIS A 90 -11.13 -9.40 -20.58
CA HIS A 90 -10.43 -8.12 -20.48
C HIS A 90 -8.92 -8.30 -20.49
N LEU A 91 -8.40 -9.30 -19.76
CA LEU A 91 -6.97 -9.56 -19.69
C LEU A 91 -6.34 -9.89 -21.05
N LYS A 92 -7.10 -10.45 -22.01
CA LYS A 92 -6.61 -10.71 -23.37
C LYS A 92 -6.20 -9.43 -24.13
N ASN A 93 -6.74 -8.28 -23.73
CA ASN A 93 -6.53 -7.01 -24.43
C ASN A 93 -5.34 -6.20 -23.89
N TYR A 94 -4.67 -6.69 -22.83
CA TYR A 94 -3.59 -5.95 -22.17
C TYR A 94 -2.33 -6.82 -22.07
N ALA A 95 -1.17 -6.20 -22.29
CA ALA A 95 0.09 -6.77 -21.85
C ALA A 95 0.25 -6.56 -20.34
N PHE A 96 0.89 -7.49 -19.66
CA PHE A 96 1.13 -7.40 -18.21
C PHE A 96 2.60 -7.59 -17.88
N MET A 97 3.04 -6.84 -16.87
CA MET A 97 4.27 -7.11 -16.13
C MET A 97 3.91 -7.83 -14.84
N VAL A 98 4.79 -8.75 -14.41
CA VAL A 98 4.61 -9.50 -13.17
C VAL A 98 5.90 -9.46 -12.35
N ASP A 99 5.82 -8.87 -11.16
CA ASP A 99 6.90 -8.79 -10.19
C ASP A 99 6.68 -9.77 -9.03
N PHE A 100 7.77 -10.27 -8.46
CA PHE A 100 7.77 -11.14 -7.28
C PHE A 100 8.59 -10.49 -6.18
N ILE A 101 7.91 -10.09 -5.11
CA ILE A 101 8.49 -9.32 -4.01
C ILE A 101 8.44 -10.18 -2.74
N PRO A 102 9.58 -10.62 -2.18
CA PRO A 102 9.58 -11.31 -0.89
C PRO A 102 9.06 -10.39 0.21
N LEU A 103 8.03 -10.83 0.92
CA LEU A 103 7.53 -10.12 2.10
C LEU A 103 8.12 -10.72 3.38
N ASN A 104 8.21 -9.90 4.42
CA ASN A 104 8.50 -10.33 5.79
C ASN A 104 9.85 -11.03 5.99
N MET A 105 10.94 -10.48 5.43
CA MET A 105 12.31 -10.99 5.68
C MET A 105 12.72 -10.96 7.18
N ASP A 106 12.00 -10.20 8.00
CA ASP A 106 12.33 -9.94 9.41
C ASP A 106 11.42 -10.59 10.45
N ALA A 107 10.13 -10.83 10.15
CA ALA A 107 9.12 -11.04 11.19
C ALA A 107 8.50 -12.46 11.27
N ASP A 108 8.46 -13.24 10.17
CA ASP A 108 7.79 -14.55 10.16
C ASP A 108 8.75 -15.70 9.80
N LYS A 109 8.44 -16.91 10.28
CA LYS A 109 9.10 -18.16 9.87
C LYS A 109 8.55 -18.67 8.52
N ARG A 110 7.37 -18.18 8.11
CA ARG A 110 6.76 -18.52 6.82
C ARG A 110 7.26 -17.55 5.76
N LEU A 111 7.80 -18.10 4.68
CA LEU A 111 8.18 -17.32 3.51
C LEU A 111 6.91 -17.02 2.70
N GLU A 112 6.63 -15.74 2.52
CA GLU A 112 5.52 -15.26 1.69
C GLU A 112 6.07 -14.38 0.56
N THR A 113 5.51 -14.53 -0.63
CA THR A 113 5.82 -13.68 -1.79
C THR A 113 4.60 -12.86 -2.14
N LEU A 114 4.78 -11.57 -2.32
CA LEU A 114 3.82 -10.73 -3.01
C LEU A 114 4.09 -10.78 -4.50
N MET A 115 3.15 -11.31 -5.25
CA MET A 115 3.13 -11.18 -6.69
C MET A 115 2.36 -9.92 -7.06
N VAL A 116 2.96 -9.05 -7.87
CA VAL A 116 2.33 -7.83 -8.39
C VAL A 116 2.16 -8.00 -9.89
N ILE A 117 0.91 -7.98 -10.36
CA ILE A 117 0.56 -8.02 -11.78
C ILE A 117 0.10 -6.62 -12.16
N GLN A 118 0.75 -5.98 -13.12
CA GLN A 118 0.40 -4.63 -13.55
C GLN A 118 0.24 -4.60 -15.07
N SER A 119 -0.81 -3.95 -15.57
CA SER A 119 -1.00 -3.79 -17.01
C SER A 119 0.00 -2.78 -17.58
N ASP A 120 0.50 -3.08 -18.77
CA ASP A 120 1.31 -2.16 -19.57
C ASP A 120 0.43 -1.07 -20.22
N HIS A 121 1.09 0.02 -20.66
CA HIS A 121 0.53 1.25 -21.24
C HIS A 121 -0.81 1.10 -21.96
N ALA A 122 -1.89 1.53 -21.29
CA ALA A 122 -3.23 1.64 -21.85
C ALA A 122 -3.99 2.85 -21.27
N LYS A 123 -5.21 3.12 -21.77
CA LYS A 123 -6.09 4.17 -21.24
C LYS A 123 -6.48 3.88 -19.78
N ASP A 124 -6.69 2.61 -19.46
CA ASP A 124 -7.00 2.12 -18.14
C ASP A 124 -5.84 1.27 -17.64
N HIS A 125 -5.36 1.55 -16.43
CA HIS A 125 -4.25 0.86 -15.79
C HIS A 125 -4.76 -0.02 -14.67
N TYR A 126 -4.34 -1.27 -14.65
CA TYR A 126 -4.75 -2.28 -13.69
C TYR A 126 -3.55 -2.73 -12.85
N ILE A 127 -3.80 -2.99 -11.57
CA ILE A 127 -2.84 -3.67 -10.72
C ILE A 127 -3.55 -4.76 -9.91
N THR A 128 -2.88 -5.87 -9.69
CA THR A 128 -3.31 -6.91 -8.77
C THR A 128 -2.14 -7.35 -7.91
N PHE A 129 -2.36 -7.31 -6.61
CA PHE A 129 -1.45 -7.79 -5.58
C PHE A 129 -1.98 -9.14 -5.11
N CYS A 130 -1.13 -10.16 -5.16
CA CYS A 130 -1.48 -11.51 -4.73
C CYS A 130 -0.44 -12.01 -3.72
N LEU A 131 -0.88 -12.34 -2.52
CA LEU A 131 -0.03 -12.90 -1.47
C LEU A 131 0.06 -14.42 -1.66
N MET A 132 1.26 -14.97 -1.69
CA MET A 132 1.54 -16.38 -1.97
C MET A 132 2.23 -17.06 -0.78
N ASP A 133 1.84 -18.30 -0.47
CA ASP A 133 2.51 -19.15 0.54
C ASP A 133 3.64 -19.97 -0.09
N ASP A 134 4.90 -19.65 0.22
CA ASP A 134 6.06 -20.32 -0.39
C ASP A 134 6.50 -21.60 0.33
N ASP A 135 6.10 -21.81 1.58
CA ASP A 135 6.73 -22.83 2.44
C ASP A 135 5.89 -24.11 2.57
N MET A 136 4.57 -24.06 2.38
CA MET A 136 3.69 -25.19 2.75
C MET A 136 2.91 -25.84 1.59
N ASN A 137 2.68 -25.16 0.45
CA ASN A 137 1.67 -25.64 -0.53
C ASN A 137 1.95 -25.29 -2.01
N ALA A 138 3.20 -25.32 -2.48
CA ALA A 138 3.52 -25.06 -3.89
C ALA A 138 3.03 -23.70 -4.41
N ARG A 139 3.18 -22.63 -3.60
CA ARG A 139 2.78 -21.26 -3.97
C ARG A 139 1.31 -21.17 -4.31
N LYS A 140 0.44 -21.49 -3.34
CA LYS A 140 -0.98 -21.20 -3.45
C LYS A 140 -1.25 -19.73 -3.11
N PRO A 141 -2.12 -19.06 -3.88
CA PRO A 141 -2.65 -17.75 -3.51
C PRO A 141 -3.35 -17.80 -2.15
N LEU A 142 -2.99 -16.87 -1.28
CA LEU A 142 -3.57 -16.68 0.05
C LEU A 142 -4.61 -15.57 0.04
N ALA A 143 -4.31 -14.47 -0.62
CA ALA A 143 -5.12 -13.26 -0.65
C ALA A 143 -4.87 -12.50 -1.94
N SER A 144 -5.85 -11.74 -2.42
CA SER A 144 -5.66 -10.80 -3.52
C SER A 144 -6.30 -9.43 -3.24
N TYR A 145 -5.70 -8.38 -3.79
CA TYR A 145 -6.23 -7.03 -3.84
C TYR A 145 -5.97 -6.46 -5.23
N SER A 146 -6.96 -5.82 -5.82
CA SER A 146 -6.86 -5.28 -7.17
C SER A 146 -7.35 -3.85 -7.23
N ASP A 147 -6.78 -3.10 -8.16
CA ASP A 147 -7.08 -1.69 -8.34
C ASP A 147 -7.07 -1.29 -9.82
N LEU A 148 -7.78 -0.20 -10.09
CA LEU A 148 -7.94 0.38 -11.42
C LEU A 148 -7.69 1.90 -11.36
N SER A 149 -6.92 2.39 -12.32
CA SER A 149 -6.66 3.82 -12.49
C SER A 149 -6.85 4.23 -13.94
N ARG A 150 -7.62 5.29 -14.19
CA ARG A 150 -7.95 5.73 -15.54
C ARG A 150 -7.11 6.94 -15.96
N GLY A 151 -6.47 6.86 -17.13
CA GLY A 151 -5.65 7.92 -17.72
C GLY A 151 -4.38 8.24 -16.92
N ARG A 152 -4.02 7.42 -15.93
CA ARG A 152 -2.80 7.56 -15.14
C ARG A 152 -2.33 6.21 -14.64
N GLU A 153 -1.03 5.98 -14.70
CA GLU A 153 -0.40 4.78 -14.17
C GLU A 153 -0.61 4.64 -12.65
N ILE A 154 -0.89 3.41 -12.21
CA ILE A 154 -0.93 3.07 -10.79
C ILE A 154 0.50 3.05 -10.27
N THR A 155 0.74 3.72 -9.15
CA THR A 155 2.04 3.61 -8.45
C THR A 155 1.82 3.01 -7.08
N TYR A 156 2.79 2.23 -6.61
CA TYR A 156 2.72 1.64 -5.29
C TYR A 156 4.06 1.69 -4.55
N GLN A 157 3.98 1.62 -3.22
CA GLN A 157 5.13 1.48 -2.32
C GLN A 157 4.79 0.43 -1.26
N ILE A 158 5.82 -0.20 -0.71
CA ILE A 158 5.69 -1.23 0.33
C ILE A 158 6.49 -0.76 1.54
N ALA A 159 5.84 -0.61 2.69
CA ALA A 159 6.48 -0.14 3.92
C ALA A 159 5.76 -0.66 5.16
N ASP A 160 6.50 -0.90 6.25
CA ASP A 160 5.92 -1.11 7.57
C ASP A 160 5.52 0.24 8.19
N LEU A 161 4.27 0.62 7.99
CA LEU A 161 3.64 1.81 8.56
C LEU A 161 3.08 1.57 9.95
N THR A 162 2.82 0.32 10.34
CA THR A 162 2.20 0.00 11.64
C THR A 162 3.23 -0.33 12.73
N GLY A 163 4.49 -0.50 12.36
CA GLY A 163 5.59 -0.87 13.25
C GLY A 163 5.50 -2.30 13.77
N ASP A 164 4.67 -3.15 13.16
CA ASP A 164 4.48 -4.55 13.60
C ASP A 164 5.33 -5.55 12.80
N GLY A 165 6.19 -5.05 11.90
CA GLY A 165 7.05 -5.86 11.04
C GLY A 165 6.34 -6.41 9.80
N SER A 166 5.02 -6.21 9.67
CA SER A 166 4.27 -6.50 8.44
C SER A 166 4.30 -5.29 7.53
N HIS A 167 4.29 -5.54 6.22
CA HIS A 167 4.37 -4.47 5.23
C HIS A 167 2.98 -4.11 4.72
N GLU A 168 2.65 -2.82 4.71
CA GLU A 168 1.47 -2.28 4.04
C GLU A 168 1.79 -1.89 2.59
N LEU A 169 0.78 -2.01 1.72
CA LEU A 169 0.80 -1.48 0.36
C LEU A 169 0.24 -0.06 0.39
N ILE A 170 1.00 0.89 -0.12
CA ILE A 170 0.57 2.28 -0.35
C ILE A 170 0.32 2.41 -1.84
N VAL A 171 -0.94 2.49 -2.25
CA VAL A 171 -1.34 2.48 -3.67
C VAL A 171 -1.90 3.85 -4.04
N ASN A 172 -1.36 4.48 -5.09
CA ASN A 172 -1.91 5.71 -5.65
C ASN A 172 -2.61 5.41 -6.97
N VAL A 173 -3.84 5.88 -7.10
CA VAL A 173 -4.70 5.66 -8.28
C VAL A 173 -5.40 6.95 -8.69
N ARG A 174 -5.87 6.99 -9.94
CA ARG A 174 -6.85 7.96 -10.41
C ARG A 174 -8.20 7.28 -10.60
N GLU A 175 -9.15 7.67 -9.76
CA GLU A 175 -10.54 7.26 -9.84
C GLU A 175 -11.30 8.10 -10.85
N GLU A 176 -12.32 7.52 -11.49
CA GLU A 176 -13.27 8.24 -12.34
C GLU A 176 -14.71 7.97 -11.85
N SER A 177 -15.45 9.04 -11.59
CA SER A 177 -16.88 8.97 -11.28
C SER A 177 -17.63 10.07 -12.02
N ASN A 178 -18.56 9.72 -12.91
CA ASN A 178 -19.41 10.66 -13.65
C ASN A 178 -18.60 11.81 -14.31
N ASP A 179 -17.58 11.46 -15.11
CA ASP A 179 -16.63 12.39 -15.76
C ASP A 179 -15.76 13.24 -14.82
N ARG A 180 -15.68 12.87 -13.52
CA ARG A 180 -14.79 13.51 -12.55
C ARG A 180 -13.60 12.60 -12.28
N TYR A 181 -12.40 13.17 -12.35
CA TYR A 181 -11.18 12.49 -11.98
C TYR A 181 -10.80 12.87 -10.54
N SER A 182 -10.49 11.86 -9.73
CA SER A 182 -9.96 12.04 -8.38
C SER A 182 -8.66 11.25 -8.25
N ASP A 183 -7.55 11.92 -7.91
CA ASP A 183 -6.35 11.22 -7.51
C ASP A 183 -6.49 10.82 -6.04
N ALA A 184 -6.28 9.55 -5.72
CA ALA A 184 -6.44 9.01 -4.37
C ALA A 184 -5.25 8.16 -3.95
N VAL A 185 -5.04 8.05 -2.64
CA VAL A 185 -4.09 7.12 -2.02
C VAL A 185 -4.82 6.19 -1.07
N ARG A 186 -4.45 4.91 -1.14
CA ARG A 186 -4.99 3.84 -0.31
C ARG A 186 -3.84 3.17 0.43
N VAL A 187 -4.05 2.84 1.70
CA VAL A 187 -3.13 2.00 2.47
C VAL A 187 -3.83 0.70 2.76
N ILE A 188 -3.27 -0.38 2.23
CA ILE A 188 -3.82 -1.72 2.32
C ILE A 188 -2.88 -2.57 3.18
N LYS A 189 -3.39 -3.17 4.24
CA LYS A 189 -2.62 -4.08 5.10
C LYS A 189 -2.97 -5.54 4.76
N PRO A 190 -1.99 -6.40 4.48
CA PRO A 190 -2.19 -7.85 4.49
C PRO A 190 -2.52 -8.27 5.93
N ALA A 191 -3.77 -8.62 6.19
CA ALA A 191 -4.21 -9.04 7.51
C ALA A 191 -3.81 -10.49 7.79
N GLN A 192 -3.59 -10.82 9.07
CA GLN A 192 -3.26 -12.18 9.54
C GLN A 192 -4.30 -13.22 9.10
N LYS A 193 -5.53 -12.80 8.77
CA LYS A 193 -6.59 -13.65 8.23
C LYS A 193 -6.44 -13.97 6.74
N ARG A 194 -5.28 -13.71 6.13
CA ARG A 194 -5.02 -13.96 4.70
C ARG A 194 -6.01 -13.20 3.80
N ARG A 195 -6.18 -11.91 4.09
CA ARG A 195 -6.95 -10.98 3.27
C ARG A 195 -6.28 -9.63 3.27
N PHE A 196 -6.47 -8.86 2.20
CA PHE A 196 -6.05 -7.48 2.16
C PHE A 196 -7.15 -6.60 2.77
N GLU A 197 -6.78 -5.73 3.70
CA GLU A 197 -7.71 -4.81 4.39
C GLU A 197 -7.34 -3.36 4.06
N LEU A 198 -8.31 -2.56 3.61
CA LEU A 198 -8.14 -1.11 3.50
C LEU A 198 -8.10 -0.51 4.91
N VAL A 199 -6.92 -0.07 5.33
CA VAL A 199 -6.70 0.48 6.68
C VAL A 199 -6.63 2.00 6.72
N TRP A 200 -6.51 2.65 5.54
CA TRP A 200 -6.59 4.09 5.40
C TRP A 200 -6.81 4.51 3.93
N PHE A 201 -7.44 5.67 3.74
CA PHE A 201 -7.76 6.22 2.42
C PHE A 201 -7.83 7.75 2.46
N ALA A 202 -7.40 8.41 1.38
CA ALA A 202 -7.64 9.83 1.16
C ALA A 202 -7.62 10.22 -0.32
N HIS A 203 -8.47 11.19 -0.69
CA HIS A 203 -8.34 11.93 -1.95
C HIS A 203 -7.21 12.97 -1.83
N LEU A 204 -6.44 13.09 -2.90
CA LEU A 204 -5.33 14.03 -3.06
C LEU A 204 -5.67 15.15 -4.02
N GLN A 205 -6.41 14.86 -5.08
CA GLN A 205 -6.91 15.85 -6.03
C GLN A 205 -8.33 15.48 -6.39
N GLU A 206 -9.25 16.43 -6.36
CA GLU A 206 -10.64 16.21 -6.72
C GLU A 206 -11.26 17.52 -7.19
N GLU A 207 -12.11 17.46 -8.21
CA GLU A 207 -12.92 18.59 -8.63
C GLU A 207 -14.40 18.21 -8.57
N LEU A 208 -15.15 18.91 -7.72
CA LEU A 208 -16.59 18.75 -7.57
C LEU A 208 -17.28 19.98 -8.14
N ARG A 209 -18.09 19.79 -9.20
CA ARG A 209 -18.95 20.86 -9.74
C ARG A 209 -20.40 20.53 -9.45
N TRP A 210 -21.12 21.45 -8.82
CA TRP A 210 -22.57 21.30 -8.66
C TRP A 210 -23.29 21.81 -9.93
N PRO A 211 -24.45 21.21 -10.28
CA PRO A 211 -25.29 21.76 -11.34
C PRO A 211 -25.67 23.22 -11.06
N LYS A 212 -25.86 23.98 -12.12
CA LYS A 212 -26.31 25.38 -12.02
C LYS A 212 -27.72 25.42 -11.42
N ALA A 213 -27.88 26.14 -10.31
CA ALA A 213 -29.16 26.32 -9.61
C ALA A 213 -29.68 27.75 -9.81
N TYR A 214 -30.98 27.90 -10.01
CA TYR A 214 -31.63 29.22 -10.11
C TYR A 214 -32.05 29.70 -8.71
N LEU A 215 -31.76 30.96 -8.38
CA LEU A 215 -31.99 31.50 -7.03
C LEU A 215 -33.24 32.36 -6.89
N ASN A 216 -33.85 32.79 -8.00
CA ASN A 216 -35.07 33.59 -7.97
C ASN A 216 -36.18 32.94 -8.81
N ASP A 217 -37.43 33.25 -8.47
CA ASP A 217 -38.62 32.70 -9.13
C ASP A 217 -38.66 33.03 -10.64
N ALA A 218 -38.00 34.12 -11.04
CA ALA A 218 -37.89 34.55 -12.43
C ALA A 218 -36.78 33.87 -13.24
N GLY A 219 -35.90 33.09 -12.61
CA GLY A 219 -34.77 32.42 -13.27
C GLY A 219 -33.69 33.35 -13.83
N THR A 220 -33.71 34.65 -13.49
CA THR A 220 -32.75 35.65 -13.99
C THR A 220 -31.42 35.65 -13.23
N ARG A 221 -31.37 34.99 -12.08
CA ARG A 221 -30.14 34.77 -11.31
C ARG A 221 -29.87 33.29 -11.16
N ALA A 222 -28.66 32.87 -11.50
CA ALA A 222 -28.24 31.49 -11.35
C ALA A 222 -26.88 31.39 -10.68
N VAL A 223 -26.65 30.31 -9.95
CA VAL A 223 -25.44 30.05 -9.18
C VAL A 223 -24.87 28.70 -9.56
N GLN A 224 -23.57 28.68 -9.85
CA GLN A 224 -22.78 27.47 -10.00
C GLN A 224 -21.74 27.43 -8.89
N ARG A 225 -21.62 26.30 -8.22
CA ARG A 225 -20.60 26.07 -7.20
C ARG A 225 -19.59 25.06 -7.72
N SER A 226 -18.34 25.24 -7.34
CA SER A 226 -17.32 24.20 -7.47
C SER A 226 -16.41 24.15 -6.25
N GLU A 227 -15.85 22.99 -6.02
CA GLU A 227 -14.85 22.74 -4.99
C GLU A 227 -13.67 22.00 -5.62
N ASP A 228 -12.47 22.57 -5.49
CA ASP A 228 -11.21 21.97 -5.90
C ASP A 228 -10.41 21.55 -4.67
N LEU A 229 -10.05 20.26 -4.58
CA LEU A 229 -9.14 19.72 -3.58
C LEU A 229 -7.73 19.61 -4.18
N SER A 230 -6.73 20.09 -3.44
CA SER A 230 -5.33 19.82 -3.73
C SER A 230 -4.59 19.50 -2.44
N ALA A 231 -4.16 18.25 -2.28
CA ALA A 231 -3.55 17.72 -1.07
C ALA A 231 -2.36 16.80 -1.38
N LYS A 232 -1.55 16.59 -0.35
CA LYS A 232 -0.39 15.70 -0.34
C LYS A 232 -0.37 14.93 0.97
N VAL A 233 0.19 13.72 0.90
CA VAL A 233 0.37 12.86 2.08
C VAL A 233 1.84 12.72 2.39
N ARG A 234 2.17 12.80 3.68
CA ARG A 234 3.50 12.53 4.21
C ARG A 234 3.41 11.44 5.27
N PHE A 235 4.24 10.42 5.13
CA PHE A 235 4.45 9.40 6.15
C PHE A 235 5.60 9.84 7.05
N ARG A 236 5.35 9.97 8.35
CA ARG A 236 6.37 10.28 9.36
C ARG A 236 6.65 9.04 10.19
N PHE A 237 7.83 8.46 10.01
CA PHE A 237 8.30 7.31 10.78
C PHE A 237 8.92 7.78 12.10
N ASN A 238 8.43 7.28 13.24
CA ASN A 238 8.88 7.68 14.58
C ASN A 238 9.96 6.74 15.12
N GLY A 239 10.78 6.17 14.23
CA GLY A 239 11.81 5.17 14.56
C GLY A 239 11.33 3.71 14.40
N PRO A 240 12.26 2.75 14.52
CA PRO A 240 11.97 1.33 14.32
C PRO A 240 10.89 0.80 15.26
N GLY A 241 9.97 -0.02 14.74
CA GLY A 241 8.88 -0.64 15.51
C GLY A 241 7.76 0.31 15.97
N ASN A 242 7.84 1.60 15.61
CA ASN A 242 6.79 2.57 15.92
C ASN A 242 5.89 2.81 14.70
N PRO A 243 4.56 2.83 14.87
CA PRO A 243 3.66 3.20 13.79
C PRO A 243 3.98 4.60 13.24
N ALA A 244 3.95 4.70 11.92
CA ALA A 244 4.03 5.96 11.21
C ALA A 244 2.81 6.85 11.54
N THR A 245 3.03 8.16 11.52
CA THR A 245 1.96 9.15 11.49
C THR A 245 1.74 9.58 10.04
N LEU A 246 0.51 9.48 9.54
CA LEU A 246 0.17 10.00 8.23
C LEU A 246 -0.32 11.44 8.39
N ILE A 247 0.22 12.32 7.54
CA ILE A 247 -0.11 13.74 7.55
C ILE A 247 -0.68 14.06 6.18
N LEU A 248 -1.99 14.31 6.13
CA LEU A 248 -2.67 14.78 4.92
C LEU A 248 -2.76 16.31 5.00
N LYS A 249 -2.13 16.99 4.07
CA LYS A 249 -2.07 18.47 4.05
C LYS A 249 -2.47 18.98 2.68
N GLY A 250 -3.33 19.98 2.64
CA GLY A 250 -3.83 20.52 1.39
C GLY A 250 -4.60 21.81 1.53
N VAL A 251 -5.29 22.16 0.45
CA VAL A 251 -6.20 23.30 0.35
C VAL A 251 -7.47 22.83 -0.34
N ARG A 252 -8.64 23.22 0.19
CA ARG A 252 -9.92 23.18 -0.51
C ARG A 252 -10.22 24.59 -1.02
N LYS A 253 -10.45 24.74 -2.31
CA LYS A 253 -10.86 26.00 -2.95
C LYS A 253 -12.32 25.89 -3.31
N TYR A 254 -13.16 26.71 -2.71
CA TYR A 254 -14.57 26.83 -3.06
C TYR A 254 -14.74 28.02 -3.98
N GLU A 255 -15.46 27.84 -5.07
CA GLU A 255 -15.77 28.87 -6.04
C GLU A 255 -17.27 28.93 -6.25
N GLU A 256 -17.86 30.10 -6.05
CA GLU A 256 -19.26 30.38 -6.37
C GLU A 256 -19.30 31.40 -7.51
N ARG A 257 -19.89 31.00 -8.64
CA ARG A 257 -20.15 31.87 -9.79
C ARG A 257 -21.61 32.26 -9.82
N VAL A 258 -21.89 33.55 -9.70
CA VAL A 258 -23.22 34.13 -9.82
C VAL A 258 -23.38 34.72 -11.22
N PHE A 259 -24.37 34.22 -11.95
CA PHE A 259 -24.73 34.67 -13.29
C PHE A 259 -25.99 35.53 -13.19
N ASN A 260 -25.90 36.80 -13.58
CA ASN A 260 -27.07 37.66 -13.78
C ASN A 260 -27.40 37.71 -15.28
N LEU A 261 -28.62 37.29 -15.63
CA LEU A 261 -29.09 37.13 -17.02
C LEU A 261 -29.88 38.34 -17.54
N GLU A 262 -29.93 39.44 -16.79
CA GLU A 262 -30.62 40.66 -17.23
C GLU A 262 -29.79 41.43 -18.26
N SER A 263 -30.43 41.86 -19.36
CA SER A 263 -29.94 42.78 -20.40
C SER A 263 -28.96 42.24 -21.47
N GLY A 264 -28.80 40.92 -21.61
CA GLY A 264 -27.96 40.34 -22.69
C GLY A 264 -26.46 40.55 -22.50
N LYS A 265 -26.03 41.03 -21.33
CA LYS A 265 -24.64 41.05 -20.87
C LYS A 265 -24.52 40.19 -19.62
N GLU A 266 -23.82 39.07 -19.75
CA GLU A 266 -23.55 38.18 -18.63
C GLU A 266 -22.63 38.90 -17.62
N LYS A 267 -23.19 39.30 -16.47
CA LYS A 267 -22.39 39.83 -15.36
C LYS A 267 -22.10 38.68 -14.41
N ASN A 268 -20.86 38.21 -14.46
CA ASN A 268 -20.35 37.14 -13.62
C ASN A 268 -19.69 37.72 -12.37
N GLU A 269 -20.20 37.37 -11.20
CA GLU A 269 -19.50 37.57 -9.93
C GLU A 269 -18.89 36.22 -9.52
N ILE A 270 -17.60 36.24 -9.17
CA ILE A 270 -16.86 35.03 -8.77
C ILE A 270 -16.38 35.26 -7.34
N LEU A 271 -16.92 34.48 -6.40
CA LEU A 271 -16.46 34.42 -5.02
C LEU A 271 -15.56 33.19 -4.89
N VAL A 272 -14.35 33.38 -4.36
CA VAL A 272 -13.37 32.30 -4.18
C VAL A 272 -12.87 32.29 -2.75
N ASP A 273 -13.19 31.22 -2.03
CA ASP A 273 -12.68 30.94 -0.69
C ASP A 273 -11.65 29.83 -0.73
N ARG A 274 -10.62 29.93 0.12
CA ARG A 274 -9.55 28.93 0.23
C ARG A 274 -9.37 28.50 1.67
N PHE A 275 -9.53 27.22 1.93
CA PHE A 275 -9.41 26.61 3.25
C PHE A 275 -8.21 25.67 3.28
N PRO A 276 -7.05 26.11 3.78
CA PRO A 276 -5.93 25.20 4.03
C PRO A 276 -6.28 24.26 5.19
N PHE A 277 -5.80 23.02 5.11
CA PHE A 277 -6.00 22.04 6.16
C PHE A 277 -4.75 21.15 6.35
N GLU A 278 -4.62 20.62 7.56
CA GLU A 278 -3.61 19.62 7.92
C GLU A 278 -4.23 18.64 8.91
N GLU A 279 -4.27 17.36 8.53
CA GLU A 279 -4.89 16.28 9.29
C GLU A 279 -3.85 15.23 9.65
N PHE A 280 -3.90 14.78 10.91
CA PHE A 280 -2.99 13.78 11.45
C PHE A 280 -3.75 12.48 11.66
N TRP A 281 -3.17 11.38 11.21
CA TRP A 281 -3.74 10.05 11.35
C TRP A 281 -2.73 9.12 12.02
N ARG A 282 -3.20 8.37 13.02
CA ARG A 282 -2.37 7.45 13.82
C ARG A 282 -2.98 6.07 13.83
N TRP A 283 -2.12 5.05 13.88
CA TRP A 283 -2.55 3.66 13.96
C TRP A 283 -3.29 3.38 15.27
N ASP A 284 -4.51 2.86 15.16
CA ASP A 284 -5.29 2.36 16.30
C ASP A 284 -5.21 0.83 16.32
N LYS A 285 -4.49 0.28 17.30
CA LYS A 285 -4.30 -1.17 17.45
C LYS A 285 -5.59 -1.94 17.72
N LYS A 286 -6.64 -1.30 18.25
CA LYS A 286 -7.92 -1.95 18.53
C LYS A 286 -8.79 -2.01 17.29
N LYS A 287 -8.79 -0.92 16.50
CA LYS A 287 -9.58 -0.84 15.26
C LYS A 287 -8.86 -1.39 14.04
N LEU A 288 -7.56 -1.66 14.15
CA LEU A 288 -6.69 -2.11 13.06
C LEU A 288 -6.77 -1.18 11.83
N GLN A 289 -6.83 0.12 12.08
CA GLN A 289 -6.90 1.14 11.05
C GLN A 289 -6.23 2.44 11.51
N PHE A 290 -5.84 3.30 10.56
CA PHE A 290 -5.42 4.64 10.89
C PHE A 290 -6.65 5.51 11.17
N VAL A 291 -6.66 6.14 12.34
CA VAL A 291 -7.74 7.03 12.78
C VAL A 291 -7.27 8.46 12.83
N ARG A 292 -8.15 9.38 12.43
CA ARG A 292 -7.90 10.81 12.52
C ARG A 292 -7.76 11.20 13.98
N VAL A 293 -6.70 11.93 14.28
CA VAL A 293 -6.48 12.57 15.56
C VAL A 293 -6.84 14.03 15.39
N PHE A 294 -7.87 14.46 16.14
CA PHE A 294 -8.18 15.88 16.27
C PHE A 294 -7.20 16.43 17.30
N ASP A 295 -6.14 17.08 16.81
CA ASP A 295 -5.22 17.81 17.68
C ASP A 295 -6.03 18.95 18.32
N SER A 296 -6.35 18.82 19.61
CA SER A 296 -6.73 19.96 20.46
C SER A 296 -5.43 20.66 20.82
N ARG A 297 -4.92 21.48 19.90
CA ARG A 297 -4.01 22.53 20.32
C ARG A 297 -4.82 23.68 20.89
#